data_AF-A0A514ZYF1-F1
#
_entry.id   AF-A0A514ZYF1-F1
#
_cell.length_a   1.000
_cell.length_b   1.000
_cell.length_c   1.000
_cell.angle_alpha   90.00
_cell.angle_beta   90.00
_cell.angle_gamma   90.00
#
_symmetry.space_group_name_H-M   'P 1'
#
loop_
_entity.id
_entity.type
_entity.pdbx_description
1 polymer ?
#
loop_
_entity_poly.entity_id
_entity_poly.type
_entity_poly.pdbx_seq_one_letter_code
_entity_poly.pdbx_strand_id
1 'polypeptide(L)'
;MNTLQSNATLLNPEVLLQFLLYKDSSRQATTKLAPDCWIDFDTAFGPTFQPGTEHKVSVFSPDCKPVPYKVVVARSPLLGQMPHPDQEQVMVPTATLYFLPAA
;
A
#
# COMPACT_ATOMS: atom_id res chain seq x y z
N MET A 1 -7.67 34.60 -30.91
CA MET A 1 -6.63 33.69 -30.41
C MET A 1 -6.73 33.70 -28.89
N ASN A 2 -7.47 32.75 -28.30
CA ASN A 2 -7.58 32.62 -26.85
C ASN A 2 -6.62 31.51 -26.42
N THR A 3 -5.65 31.90 -25.60
CA THR A 3 -4.65 31.05 -24.96
C THR A 3 -5.33 30.00 -24.09
N LEU A 4 -5.22 28.73 -24.49
CA LEU A 4 -5.48 27.58 -23.63
C LEU A 4 -4.56 27.67 -22.41
N GLN A 5 -5.09 28.11 -21.27
CA GLN A 5 -4.46 27.87 -19.98
C GLN A 5 -4.45 26.36 -19.77
N SER A 6 -3.30 25.75 -20.07
CA SER A 6 -3.03 24.37 -19.74
C SER A 6 -3.00 24.28 -18.21
N ASN A 7 -4.11 23.85 -17.61
CA ASN A 7 -4.16 23.44 -16.22
C ASN A 7 -3.31 22.17 -16.10
N ALA A 8 -2.00 22.34 -15.96
CA ALA A 8 -1.09 21.26 -15.63
C ALA A 8 -1.37 20.82 -14.19
N THR A 9 -2.40 20.00 -14.01
CA THR A 9 -2.53 19.18 -12.80
C THR A 9 -1.31 18.26 -12.79
N LEU A 10 -0.33 18.53 -11.94
CA LEU A 10 0.70 17.57 -11.58
C LEU A 10 -0.03 16.38 -10.97
N LEU A 11 -0.31 15.37 -11.79
CA LEU A 11 -0.76 14.08 -11.29
C LEU A 11 0.43 13.51 -10.52
N ASN A 12 0.34 13.48 -9.20
CA ASN A 12 1.33 12.77 -8.39
C ASN A 12 1.39 11.34 -8.91
N PRO A 13 2.59 10.78 -9.14
CA PRO A 13 2.70 9.42 -9.63
C PRO A 13 2.01 8.49 -8.64
N GLU A 14 1.08 7.67 -9.13
CA GLU A 14 0.40 6.68 -8.32
C GLU A 14 1.20 5.37 -8.31
N VAL A 15 1.17 4.69 -7.16
CA VAL A 15 1.73 3.36 -6.98
C VAL A 15 0.65 2.42 -6.48
N LEU A 16 0.78 1.15 -6.85
CA LEU A 16 -0.09 0.10 -6.34
C LEU A 16 0.44 -0.39 -5.00
N LEU A 17 -0.27 -0.05 -3.92
CA LEU A 17 0.10 -0.34 -2.54
C LEU A 17 -0.32 -1.77 -2.16
N GLN A 18 0.61 -2.54 -1.61
CA GLN A 18 0.37 -3.89 -1.12
C GLN A 18 0.56 -3.98 0.39
N PHE A 19 -0.44 -4.52 1.10
CA PHE A 19 -0.41 -4.69 2.55
C PHE A 19 -0.10 -6.14 2.92
N LEU A 20 1.11 -6.40 3.42
CA LEU A 20 1.55 -7.73 3.84
C LEU A 20 1.78 -7.79 5.36
N LEU A 21 1.17 -8.75 6.05
CA LEU A 21 1.41 -9.05 7.46
C LEU A 21 2.39 -10.21 7.59
N TYR A 22 3.44 -10.06 8.40
CA TYR A 22 4.25 -11.20 8.81
C TYR A 22 3.45 -12.14 9.71
N LYS A 23 3.46 -13.44 9.40
CA LYS A 23 2.72 -14.45 10.17
C LYS A 23 3.31 -14.70 11.56
N ASP A 24 4.61 -14.45 11.71
CA ASP A 24 5.36 -14.69 12.93
C ASP A 24 6.62 -13.80 12.99
N SER A 25 7.36 -13.91 14.09
CA SER A 25 8.58 -13.14 14.34
C SER A 25 9.77 -13.53 13.45
N SER A 26 9.72 -14.67 12.75
CA SER A 26 10.78 -15.08 11.81
C SER A 26 10.82 -14.23 10.55
N ARG A 27 9.71 -13.53 10.24
CA ARG A 27 9.54 -12.66 9.06
C ARG A 27 9.78 -13.38 7.72
N GLN A 28 9.67 -14.70 7.69
CA GLN A 28 9.85 -15.50 6.46
C GLN A 28 8.54 -15.68 5.69
N ALA A 29 7.40 -15.63 6.37
CA ALA A 29 6.09 -15.82 5.76
C ALA A 29 5.20 -14.60 5.94
N THR A 30 4.51 -14.22 4.88
CA THR A 30 3.53 -13.13 4.89
C THR A 30 2.15 -13.59 4.46
N THR A 31 1.12 -12.86 4.88
CA THR A 31 -0.23 -12.94 4.33
C THR A 31 -0.68 -11.56 3.86
N LYS A 32 -1.50 -11.51 2.81
CA LYS A 32 -2.10 -10.26 2.34
C LYS A 32 -3.20 -9.84 3.30
N LEU A 33 -3.14 -8.60 3.79
CA LEU A 33 -4.09 -8.05 4.77
C LEU A 33 -5.33 -7.45 4.12
N ALA A 34 -5.14 -6.82 2.96
CA ALA A 34 -6.17 -6.09 2.24
C ALA A 34 -5.93 -6.22 0.73
N PRO A 35 -6.95 -6.00 -0.10
CA PRO A 35 -6.77 -5.80 -1.54
C PRO A 35 -5.74 -4.70 -1.82
N ASP A 36 -5.11 -4.78 -3.00
CA ASP A 36 -4.19 -3.71 -3.41
C ASP A 36 -4.98 -2.44 -3.71
N CYS A 37 -4.40 -1.28 -3.42
CA CYS A 37 -5.05 -0.01 -3.70
C CYS A 37 -4.08 0.99 -4.32
N TRP A 38 -4.60 1.88 -5.16
CA TRP A 38 -3.84 2.98 -5.71
C TRP A 38 -3.66 4.08 -4.66
N ILE A 39 -2.45 4.60 -4.56
CA ILE A 39 -2.11 5.70 -3.67
C ILE A 39 -1.04 6.57 -4.33
N ASP A 40 -0.96 7.84 -3.96
CA ASP A 40 0.15 8.69 -4.40
C ASP A 40 1.49 8.21 -3.81
N PHE A 41 2.55 8.35 -4.61
CA PHE A 41 3.91 7.94 -4.25
C PHE A 41 4.40 8.58 -2.95
N ASP A 42 4.10 9.86 -2.75
CA ASP A 42 4.56 10.62 -1.57
C ASP A 42 3.92 10.10 -0.29
N THR A 43 2.65 9.69 -0.32
CA THR A 43 2.02 9.03 0.84
C THR A 43 2.60 7.64 1.05
N ALA A 44 2.85 6.87 -0.02
CA ALA A 44 3.39 5.53 0.07
C ALA A 44 4.81 5.49 0.69
N PHE A 45 5.68 6.43 0.32
CA PHE A 45 7.10 6.47 0.73
C PHE A 45 7.43 7.60 1.70
N GLY A 46 6.44 8.41 2.09
CA GLY A 46 6.58 9.50 3.03
C GLY A 46 6.44 9.08 4.50
N PRO A 47 6.14 10.03 5.40
CA PRO A 47 6.13 9.78 6.84
C PRO A 47 5.04 8.82 7.30
N THR A 48 3.96 8.68 6.52
CA THR A 48 2.78 7.86 6.85
C THR A 48 3.14 6.41 7.15
N PHE A 49 4.03 5.82 6.36
CA PHE A 49 4.41 4.40 6.48
C PHE A 49 5.86 4.22 6.90
N GLN A 50 6.36 5.09 7.78
CA GLN A 50 7.67 4.88 8.40
C GLN A 50 7.65 3.68 9.37
N PRO A 51 8.79 2.97 9.52
CA PRO A 51 8.92 1.89 10.49
C PRO A 51 8.48 2.32 11.90
N GLY A 52 7.69 1.47 12.56
CA GLY A 52 7.19 1.73 13.91
C GLY A 52 5.90 2.52 13.98
N THR A 53 5.39 3.06 12.87
CA THR A 53 4.07 3.72 12.84
C THR A 53 2.94 2.70 12.99
N GLU A 54 1.93 3.05 13.78
CA GLU A 54 0.74 2.24 14.02
C GLU A 54 -0.41 2.62 13.10
N HIS A 55 -1.08 1.61 12.55
CA HIS A 55 -2.22 1.78 11.64
C HIS A 55 -3.36 0.85 12.03
N LYS A 56 -4.59 1.26 11.75
CA LYS A 56 -5.78 0.41 11.86
C LYS A 56 -6.19 -0.01 10.46
N VAL A 57 -6.23 -1.31 10.22
CA VAL A 57 -6.71 -1.91 8.99
C VAL A 57 -7.98 -2.70 9.26
N SER A 58 -8.92 -2.72 8.32
CA SER A 58 -10.12 -3.55 8.41
C SER A 58 -9.82 -4.90 7.75
N VAL A 59 -9.82 -5.96 8.53
CA VAL A 59 -9.65 -7.34 8.02
C VAL A 59 -11.00 -8.03 8.06
N PHE A 60 -11.37 -8.74 7.01
CA PHE A 60 -12.61 -9.51 6.99
C PHE A 60 -12.47 -10.77 7.85
N SER A 61 -13.34 -10.93 8.84
CA SER A 61 -13.44 -12.16 9.63
C SER A 61 -14.02 -13.32 8.79
N PRO A 62 -13.95 -14.58 9.26
CA PRO A 62 -14.64 -15.70 8.62
C PRO A 62 -16.15 -15.48 8.44
N ASP A 63 -16.76 -14.62 9.26
CA ASP A 63 -18.17 -14.22 9.18
C ASP A 63 -18.41 -13.04 8.22
N CYS A 64 -17.42 -12.69 7.39
CA CYS A 64 -17.44 -11.57 6.44
C CYS A 64 -17.68 -10.19 7.09
N LYS A 65 -17.39 -10.03 8.38
CA LYS A 65 -17.49 -8.73 9.07
C LYS A 65 -16.13 -8.04 9.10
N PRO A 66 -16.04 -6.73 8.78
CA PRO A 66 -14.79 -6.00 8.95
C PRO A 66 -14.48 -5.88 10.44
N VAL A 67 -13.35 -6.44 10.86
CA VAL A 67 -12.83 -6.31 12.22
C VAL A 67 -11.64 -5.37 12.18
N PRO A 68 -11.61 -4.31 13.02
CA PRO A 68 -10.45 -3.45 13.12
C PRO A 68 -9.27 -4.25 13.67
N TYR A 69 -8.19 -4.27 12.92
CA TYR A 69 -6.95 -4.93 13.25
C TYR A 69 -5.83 -3.90 13.31
N LYS A 70 -5.13 -3.83 14.44
CA LYS A 70 -4.03 -2.89 14.62
C LYS A 70 -2.73 -3.52 14.12
N VAL A 71 -1.98 -2.75 13.36
CA VAL A 71 -0.71 -3.18 12.79
C VAL A 71 0.36 -2.12 12.95
N VAL A 72 1.61 -2.56 13.02
CA VAL A 72 2.80 -1.69 13.06
C VAL A 72 3.60 -1.91 11.79
N VAL A 73 4.06 -0.82 11.15
CA VAL A 73 4.96 -0.93 10.00
C VAL A 73 6.29 -1.53 10.45
N ALA A 74 6.65 -2.68 9.87
CA ALA A 74 7.82 -3.46 10.26
C ALA A 74 9.13 -2.95 9.63
N ARG A 75 9.05 -2.35 8.45
CA ARG A 75 10.19 -1.81 7.69
C ARG A 75 9.72 -0.78 6.67
N SER A 76 10.68 -0.03 6.11
CA SER A 76 10.39 0.94 5.06
C SER A 76 9.70 0.28 3.86
N PRO A 77 8.75 0.98 3.23
CA PRO A 77 8.06 0.50 2.04
C PRO A 77 9.07 0.06 0.96
N LEU A 78 8.84 -1.09 0.34
CA LEU A 78 9.68 -1.55 -0.75
C LEU A 78 9.10 -1.13 -2.09
N LEU A 79 9.89 -0.43 -2.90
CA LEU A 79 9.55 -0.14 -4.29
C LEU A 79 9.74 -1.38 -5.15
N GLY A 80 8.74 -1.69 -5.97
CA GLY A 80 8.77 -2.78 -6.93
C GLY A 80 7.98 -2.43 -8.19
N GLN A 81 7.70 -3.47 -8.98
CA GLN A 81 6.83 -3.38 -10.15
C GLN A 81 5.96 -4.63 -10.25
N MET A 82 4.74 -4.47 -10.73
CA MET A 82 3.85 -5.59 -11.07
C MET A 82 3.05 -5.29 -12.34
N PRO A 83 2.48 -6.31 -13.01
CA PRO A 83 1.55 -6.08 -14.11
C PRO A 83 0.36 -5.23 -13.66
N HIS A 84 -0.08 -4.30 -14.49
CA HIS A 84 -1.27 -3.51 -14.26
C HIS A 84 -2.48 -4.44 -14.15
N PRO A 85 -3.34 -4.31 -13.12
CA PRO A 85 -4.46 -5.24 -12.89
C PRO A 85 -5.43 -5.31 -14.08
N ASP A 86 -5.68 -4.18 -14.74
CA ASP A 86 -6.64 -4.07 -15.85
C ASP A 86 -6.01 -3.92 -17.25
N GLN A 87 -4.68 -3.81 -17.36
CA GLN A 87 -4.01 -3.52 -18.64
C GLN A 87 -2.92 -4.55 -18.88
N GLU A 88 -3.15 -5.43 -19.87
CA GLU A 88 -2.15 -6.41 -20.25
C GLU A 88 -0.86 -5.73 -20.72
N GLN A 89 0.28 -6.31 -20.34
CA GLN A 89 1.64 -5.87 -20.72
C GLN A 89 2.08 -4.49 -20.20
N VAL A 90 1.27 -3.81 -19.39
CA VAL A 90 1.67 -2.59 -18.69
C VAL A 90 2.24 -2.97 -17.33
N MET A 91 3.41 -2.45 -16.98
CA MET A 91 4.00 -2.59 -15.64
C MET A 91 3.75 -1.32 -14.84
N VAL A 92 3.34 -1.47 -13.58
CA VAL A 92 3.03 -0.37 -12.68
C VAL A 92 3.96 -0.41 -11.48
N PRO A 93 4.39 0.77 -10.97
CA PRO A 93 5.18 0.83 -9.75
C PRO A 93 4.35 0.35 -8.56
N THR A 94 5.00 -0.35 -7.63
CA THR A 94 4.35 -0.91 -6.45
C THR A 94 5.06 -0.47 -5.19
N ALA A 95 4.31 -0.29 -4.12
CA ALA A 95 4.84 -0.07 -2.79
C ALA A 95 4.38 -1.22 -1.89
N THR A 96 5.32 -2.06 -1.44
CA THR A 96 4.99 -3.16 -0.54
C THR A 96 5.24 -2.76 0.90
N LEU A 97 4.16 -2.68 1.67
CA LEU A 97 4.19 -2.45 3.12
C LEU A 97 4.20 -3.77 3.86
N TYR A 98 5.12 -3.89 4.80
CA TYR A 98 5.23 -5.05 5.67
C TYR A 98 4.83 -4.65 7.08
N PHE A 99 3.94 -5.42 7.68
CA PHE A 99 3.34 -5.16 8.97
C PHE A 99 3.62 -6.29 9.97
N LEU A 100 3.57 -5.92 11.24
CA LEU A 100 3.46 -6.83 12.39
C LEU A 100 2.13 -6.57 13.10
N PRO A 101 1.54 -7.58 13.77
CA PRO A 101 0.44 -7.34 14.70
C PRO A 101 0.87 -6.33 15.77
N ALA A 102 0.05 -5.33 16.06
CA ALA A 102 0.26 -4.49 17.23
C ALA A 102 -0.18 -5.26 18.49
N ALA A 103 0.56 -5.11 19.58
CA ALA A 103 0.27 -5.72 20.88
C ALA A 103 -0.95 -5.10 21.57
#